data_AF-A0A962FJK0-F1
#
_entry.id   AF-A0A962FJK0-F1
#
_cell.length_a   1.000
_cell.length_b   1.000
_cell.length_c   1.000
_cell.angle_alpha   90.00
_cell.angle_beta   90.00
_cell.angle_gamma   90.00
#
_symmetry.space_group_name_H-M   'P 1'
#
loop_
_entity.id
_entity.type
_entity.pdbx_description
1 polymer ?
#
loop_
_entity_poly.entity_id
_entity_poly.type
_entity_poly.pdbx_seq_one_letter_code
_entity_poly.pdbx_strand_id
1 'polypeptide(L)'
;MTVISRPKAKPADAIKDASMAKQKEMVNAHYDRLASARENGEKVAATFVPGNLNELLMCFDLVNNLPEVNAIQNGLRRQSGAFVMEAEKHGHSEDVCTYVKSDIGMMAKGNIGPNGKKLPDPDVLLLSYTGCFTFMKWFELLRKEYNCETIMFQTPYMADG
;
A
#
# COMPACT_ATOMS: atom_id res chain seq x y z
N MET A 1 3.57 33.74 31.62
CA MET A 1 3.96 33.74 30.19
C MET A 1 2.67 33.63 29.39
N THR A 2 2.22 34.71 28.75
CA THR A 2 0.93 34.73 28.04
C THR A 2 1.15 34.24 26.61
N VAL A 3 0.60 33.07 26.27
CA VAL A 3 0.68 32.52 24.90
C VAL A 3 -0.36 33.25 24.05
N ILE A 4 0.10 34.14 23.17
CA ILE A 4 -0.74 34.77 22.15
C ILE A 4 -0.90 33.77 21.00
N SER A 5 -2.00 33.03 21.00
CA SER A 5 -2.41 32.21 19.86
C SER A 5 -3.12 33.11 18.83
N ARG A 6 -2.48 33.36 17.68
CA ARG A 6 -3.17 33.97 16.53
C ARG A 6 -4.02 32.90 15.84
N PRO A 7 -5.29 33.18 15.51
CA PRO A 7 -6.11 32.26 14.73
C PRO A 7 -5.46 32.06 13.36
N LYS A 8 -5.16 30.81 13.01
CA LYS A 8 -4.59 30.44 11.71
C LYS A 8 -5.64 30.73 10.64
N ALA A 9 -5.32 31.62 9.69
CA ALA A 9 -6.16 31.87 8.53
C ALA A 9 -6.43 30.55 7.80
N LYS A 10 -7.68 30.36 7.34
CA LYS A 10 -8.06 29.19 6.57
C LYS A 10 -7.21 29.18 5.29
N PRO A 11 -6.47 28.09 4.98
CA PRO A 11 -5.68 28.03 3.77
C PRO A 11 -6.58 28.22 2.56
N ALA A 12 -6.10 28.96 1.56
CA ALA A 12 -6.80 29.15 0.29
C ALA A 12 -7.09 27.78 -0.35
N ASP A 13 -8.24 27.66 -1.01
CA ASP A 13 -8.59 26.42 -1.71
C ASP A 13 -7.57 26.15 -2.80
N ALA A 14 -7.03 24.93 -2.81
CA ALA A 14 -6.08 24.52 -3.82
C ALA A 14 -6.77 24.48 -5.19
N ILE A 15 -6.28 25.27 -6.14
CA ILE A 15 -6.70 25.20 -7.54
C ILE A 15 -6.18 23.87 -8.09
N LYS A 16 -7.09 22.99 -8.52
CA LYS A 16 -6.75 21.68 -9.09
C LYS A 16 -6.81 21.73 -10.60
N ASP A 17 -5.76 21.24 -11.25
CA ASP A 17 -5.77 21.02 -12.68
C ASP A 17 -6.67 19.82 -13.06
N ALA A 18 -7.13 19.79 -14.32
CA ALA A 18 -7.93 18.70 -14.86
C ALA A 18 -7.26 17.32 -14.69
N SER A 19 -5.92 17.25 -14.85
CA SER A 19 -5.14 16.03 -14.66
C SER A 19 -5.23 15.50 -13.21
N MET A 20 -5.17 16.38 -12.22
CA MET A 20 -5.30 16.02 -10.81
C MET A 20 -6.70 15.49 -10.48
N ALA A 21 -7.72 16.09 -11.08
CA ALA A 21 -9.10 15.62 -10.93
C ALA A 21 -9.27 14.22 -11.53
N LYS A 22 -8.75 14.00 -12.75
CA LYS A 22 -8.82 12.69 -13.42
C LYS A 22 -8.03 11.62 -12.67
N GLN A 23 -6.81 11.93 -12.20
CA GLN A 23 -6.02 11.00 -11.40
C GLN A 23 -6.76 10.59 -10.12
N LYS A 24 -7.38 11.54 -9.43
CA LYS A 24 -8.18 11.25 -8.22
C LYS A 24 -9.36 10.34 -8.53
N GLU A 25 -10.08 10.60 -9.62
CA GLU A 25 -11.18 9.76 -10.10
C GLU A 25 -10.70 8.32 -10.36
N MET A 26 -9.60 8.15 -11.09
CA MET A 26 -9.03 6.84 -11.41
C MET A 26 -8.59 6.07 -10.16
N VAL A 27 -7.89 6.74 -9.24
CA VAL A 27 -7.43 6.11 -7.98
C VAL A 27 -8.62 5.69 -7.13
N ASN A 28 -9.64 6.53 -7.00
CA ASN A 28 -10.85 6.20 -6.26
C ASN A 28 -11.58 5.01 -6.90
N ALA A 29 -11.78 5.02 -8.22
CA ALA A 29 -12.42 3.93 -8.95
C ALA A 29 -11.65 2.60 -8.76
N HIS A 30 -10.32 2.65 -8.76
CA HIS A 30 -9.48 1.49 -8.50
C HIS A 30 -9.69 0.94 -7.07
N TYR A 31 -9.65 1.79 -6.04
CA TYR A 31 -9.87 1.34 -4.67
C TYR A 31 -11.31 0.85 -4.42
N ASP A 32 -12.31 1.39 -5.11
CA ASP A 32 -13.68 0.90 -5.05
C ASP A 32 -13.84 -0.47 -5.72
N ARG A 33 -13.23 -0.67 -6.90
CA ARG A 33 -13.13 -1.99 -7.54
C ARG A 33 -12.41 -2.98 -6.63
N LEU A 34 -11.26 -2.59 -6.06
CA LEU A 34 -10.50 -3.44 -5.15
C LEU A 34 -11.33 -3.84 -3.92
N ALA A 35 -12.02 -2.90 -3.27
CA ALA A 35 -12.85 -3.20 -2.11
C ALA A 35 -14.04 -4.14 -2.43
N SER A 36 -14.54 -4.14 -3.68
CA SER A 36 -15.65 -4.97 -4.14
C SER A 36 -15.20 -6.23 -4.90
N ALA A 37 -13.90 -6.46 -5.05
CA ALA A 37 -13.36 -7.53 -5.91
C ALA A 37 -13.96 -8.91 -5.58
N ARG A 38 -14.04 -9.26 -4.29
CA ARG A 38 -14.64 -10.53 -3.84
C ARG A 38 -16.12 -10.66 -4.18
N GLU A 39 -16.88 -9.58 -4.04
CA GLU A 39 -18.33 -9.56 -4.35
C GLU A 39 -18.56 -9.72 -5.85
N ASN A 40 -17.64 -9.20 -6.67
CA ASN A 40 -17.68 -9.30 -8.13
C ASN A 40 -17.07 -10.61 -8.67
N GLY A 41 -16.54 -11.48 -7.81
CA GLY A 41 -15.84 -12.71 -8.22
C GLY A 41 -14.47 -12.46 -8.89
N GLU A 42 -13.90 -11.27 -8.71
CA GLU A 42 -12.59 -10.91 -9.22
C GLU A 42 -11.49 -11.38 -8.25
N LYS A 43 -10.35 -11.81 -8.81
CA LYS A 43 -9.18 -12.21 -8.03
C LYS A 43 -8.25 -11.03 -7.82
N VAL A 44 -7.59 -10.99 -6.67
CA VAL A 44 -6.70 -9.91 -6.26
C VAL A 44 -5.25 -10.39 -6.22
N ALA A 45 -4.36 -9.64 -6.85
CA ALA A 45 -2.92 -9.82 -6.73
C ALA A 45 -2.32 -8.70 -5.89
N ALA A 46 -1.50 -9.02 -4.90
CA ALA A 46 -0.68 -8.02 -4.22
C ALA A 46 0.77 -8.05 -4.76
N THR A 47 1.25 -6.89 -5.23
CA THR A 47 2.61 -6.70 -5.75
C THR A 47 3.19 -5.36 -5.31
N PHE A 48 4.37 -4.99 -5.81
CA PHE A 48 5.04 -3.73 -5.48
C PHE A 48 5.23 -2.83 -6.70
N VAL A 49 5.49 -1.55 -6.47
CA VAL A 49 5.68 -0.56 -7.54
C VAL A 49 6.99 -0.78 -8.32
N PRO A 50 8.15 -1.07 -7.68
CA PRO A 50 9.37 -1.38 -8.41
C PRO A 50 9.20 -2.65 -9.26
N GLY A 51 9.57 -2.55 -10.55
CA GLY A 51 9.38 -3.65 -11.48
C GLY A 51 7.91 -4.00 -11.69
N ASN A 52 7.01 -3.00 -11.64
CA ASN A 52 5.56 -3.15 -11.72
C ASN A 52 5.13 -4.12 -12.83
N LEU A 53 4.32 -5.11 -12.48
CA LEU A 53 3.83 -6.15 -13.38
C LEU A 53 2.36 -5.93 -13.76
N ASN A 54 1.89 -4.68 -13.76
CA ASN A 54 0.48 -4.34 -13.94
C ASN A 54 -0.09 -4.90 -15.24
N GLU A 55 0.62 -4.75 -16.35
CA GLU A 55 0.22 -5.25 -17.67
C GLU A 55 0.05 -6.77 -17.66
N LEU A 56 0.96 -7.48 -16.98
CA LEU A 56 0.87 -8.93 -16.81
C LEU A 56 -0.36 -9.31 -15.98
N LEU A 57 -0.60 -8.61 -14.87
CA LEU A 57 -1.79 -8.83 -14.03
C LEU A 57 -3.10 -8.59 -14.81
N MET A 58 -3.11 -7.56 -15.66
CA MET A 58 -4.25 -7.23 -16.53
C MET A 58 -4.55 -8.34 -17.55
N CYS A 59 -3.53 -9.04 -18.07
CA CYS A 59 -3.74 -10.19 -18.97
C CYS A 59 -4.48 -11.36 -18.31
N PHE A 60 -4.53 -11.40 -16.98
CA PHE A 60 -5.23 -12.43 -16.20
C PHE A 60 -6.47 -11.88 -15.48
N ASP A 61 -6.90 -10.67 -15.80
CA ASP A 61 -8.03 -9.98 -15.16
C ASP A 61 -7.90 -9.87 -13.62
N LEU A 62 -6.66 -9.82 -13.12
CA LEU A 62 -6.38 -9.68 -11.69
C LEU A 62 -6.49 -8.22 -11.27
N VAL A 63 -7.18 -7.96 -10.16
CA VAL A 63 -7.22 -6.64 -9.53
C VAL A 63 -5.93 -6.44 -8.75
N ASN A 64 -5.17 -5.42 -9.11
CA ASN A 64 -3.91 -5.15 -8.45
C ASN A 64 -4.11 -4.45 -7.09
N ASN A 65 -3.35 -4.85 -6.08
CA ASN A 65 -3.20 -4.15 -4.82
C ASN A 65 -1.69 -3.89 -4.58
N LEU A 66 -1.35 -2.68 -4.16
CA LEU A 66 0.03 -2.25 -3.94
C LEU A 66 0.23 -1.87 -2.47
N PRO A 67 0.72 -2.78 -1.60
CA PRO A 67 0.92 -2.49 -0.18
C PRO A 67 1.79 -1.26 0.08
N GLU A 68 2.79 -1.02 -0.76
CA GLU A 68 3.63 0.18 -0.74
C GLU A 68 2.82 1.47 -0.92
N VAL A 69 1.91 1.49 -1.90
CA VAL A 69 1.06 2.65 -2.15
C VAL A 69 0.12 2.85 -0.96
N ASN A 70 -0.45 1.79 -0.40
CA ASN A 70 -1.31 1.87 0.79
C ASN A 70 -0.56 2.48 1.98
N ALA A 71 0.67 2.04 2.24
CA ALA A 71 1.52 2.58 3.29
C ALA A 71 1.86 4.07 3.07
N ILE A 72 2.20 4.47 1.85
CA ILE A 72 2.43 5.89 1.51
C ILE A 72 1.17 6.72 1.73
N GLN A 73 0.02 6.21 1.30
CA GLN A 73 -1.29 6.86 1.46
C GLN A 73 -1.64 7.09 2.94
N ASN A 74 -1.25 6.17 3.82
CA ASN A 74 -1.36 6.32 5.28
C ASN A 74 -0.43 7.42 5.81
N GLY A 75 0.81 7.49 5.30
CA GLY A 75 1.76 8.55 5.63
C GLY A 75 1.23 9.93 5.23
N LEU A 76 0.72 10.07 4.01
CA LEU A 76 0.14 11.33 3.50
C LEU A 76 -1.08 11.79 4.32
N ARG A 77 -1.87 10.85 4.84
CA ARG A 77 -3.02 11.12 5.74
C ARG A 77 -2.65 11.28 7.21
N ARG A 78 -1.36 11.18 7.57
CA ARG A 78 -0.85 11.22 8.95
C ARG A 78 -1.43 10.12 9.84
N GLN A 79 -1.71 8.95 9.25
CA GLN A 79 -2.22 7.77 9.94
C GLN A 79 -1.13 6.74 10.26
N SER A 80 0.02 6.82 9.58
CA SER A 80 1.12 5.84 9.72
C SER A 80 1.65 5.69 11.15
N GLY A 81 1.66 6.76 11.96
CA GLY A 81 2.21 6.71 13.32
C GLY A 81 1.53 5.66 14.21
N ALA A 82 0.20 5.53 14.12
CA ALA A 82 -0.54 4.52 14.88
C ALA A 82 -0.26 3.10 14.40
N PHE A 83 -0.06 2.92 13.09
CA PHE A 83 0.26 1.62 12.51
C PHE A 83 1.70 1.20 12.83
N VAL A 84 2.65 2.14 12.79
CA VAL A 84 4.05 1.89 13.16
C VAL A 84 4.15 1.40 14.61
N MET A 85 3.51 2.09 15.55
CA MET A 85 3.48 1.68 16.95
C MET A 85 2.84 0.29 17.13
N GLU A 86 1.80 -0.02 16.34
CA GLU A 86 1.17 -1.32 16.38
C GLU A 86 2.11 -2.43 15.87
N ALA A 87 2.85 -2.19 14.79
CA ALA A 87 3.82 -3.16 14.28
C ALA A 87 4.99 -3.36 15.26
N GLU A 88 5.49 -2.30 15.88
CA GLU A 88 6.56 -2.39 16.90
C GLU A 88 6.11 -3.18 18.12
N LYS A 89 4.86 -2.99 18.56
CA LYS A 89 4.27 -3.80 19.63
C LYS A 89 4.20 -5.29 19.29
N HIS A 90 4.08 -5.64 18.02
CA HIS A 90 4.13 -7.01 17.51
C HIS A 90 5.57 -7.54 17.30
N GLY A 91 6.59 -6.78 17.70
CA GLY A 91 7.98 -7.21 17.69
C GLY A 91 8.77 -6.84 16.44
N HIS A 92 8.23 -5.97 15.56
CA HIS A 92 9.00 -5.41 14.47
C HIS A 92 9.99 -4.36 14.98
N SER A 93 11.27 -4.45 14.59
CA SER A 93 12.29 -3.48 15.00
C SER A 93 11.96 -2.06 14.51
N GLU A 94 12.28 -1.06 15.33
CA GLU A 94 12.13 0.36 14.99
C GLU A 94 12.94 0.76 13.75
N ASP A 95 14.05 0.06 13.47
CA ASP A 95 14.94 0.30 12.32
C ASP A 95 14.38 -0.23 10.98
N VAL A 96 13.27 -0.98 11.02
CA VAL A 96 12.63 -1.48 9.80
C VAL A 96 11.93 -0.34 9.06
N CYS A 97 11.94 -0.42 7.72
CA CYS A 97 11.27 0.53 6.85
C CYS A 97 9.83 0.84 7.29
N THR A 98 9.49 2.12 7.38
CA THR A 98 8.17 2.60 7.78
C THR A 98 7.05 2.11 6.87
N TYR A 99 7.31 1.78 5.60
CA TYR A 99 6.31 1.18 4.72
C TYR A 99 5.86 -0.18 5.25
N VAL A 100 6.82 -1.04 5.61
CA VAL A 100 6.55 -2.37 6.18
C VAL A 100 5.77 -2.24 7.48
N LYS A 101 6.24 -1.39 8.41
CA LYS A 101 5.57 -1.20 9.70
C LYS A 101 4.17 -0.58 9.54
N SER A 102 3.99 0.33 8.59
CA SER A 102 2.67 0.92 8.32
C SER A 102 1.69 -0.08 7.71
N ASP A 103 2.18 -0.97 6.85
CA ASP A 103 1.35 -1.99 6.21
C ASP A 103 0.96 -3.11 7.19
N ILE A 104 1.92 -3.71 7.90
CA ILE A 104 1.65 -4.74 8.91
C ILE A 104 0.78 -4.18 10.05
N GLY A 105 1.07 -2.95 10.50
CA GLY A 105 0.26 -2.28 11.51
C GLY A 105 -1.16 -1.98 11.03
N MET A 106 -1.33 -1.63 9.76
CA MET A 106 -2.66 -1.44 9.15
C MET A 106 -3.41 -2.77 9.08
N MET A 107 -2.74 -3.88 8.70
CA MET A 107 -3.33 -5.22 8.72
C MET A 107 -3.82 -5.60 10.12
N ALA A 108 -3.00 -5.38 11.15
CA ALA A 108 -3.37 -5.60 12.55
C ALA A 108 -4.55 -4.73 13.04
N LYS A 109 -4.80 -3.59 12.39
CA LYS A 109 -5.89 -2.65 12.70
C LYS A 109 -7.12 -2.77 11.76
N GLY A 110 -7.27 -3.91 11.09
CA GLY A 110 -8.45 -4.21 10.27
C GLY A 110 -8.30 -3.94 8.77
N ASN A 111 -7.10 -3.58 8.32
CA ASN A 111 -6.71 -3.47 6.91
C ASN A 111 -7.59 -2.50 6.09
N ILE A 112 -7.80 -1.29 6.59
CA ILE A 112 -8.69 -0.30 5.97
C ILE A 112 -7.93 0.53 4.93
N GLY A 113 -8.42 0.50 3.69
CA GLY A 113 -7.84 1.22 2.58
C GLY A 113 -8.17 2.71 2.55
N PRO A 114 -7.56 3.47 1.62
CA PRO A 114 -7.73 4.92 1.49
C PRO A 114 -9.16 5.41 1.25
N ASN A 115 -10.06 4.55 0.76
CA ASN A 115 -11.49 4.83 0.56
C ASN A 115 -12.34 4.53 1.82
N GLY A 116 -11.71 4.15 2.93
CA GLY A 116 -12.39 3.82 4.19
C GLY A 116 -13.04 2.43 4.22
N LYS A 117 -12.85 1.61 3.17
CA LYS A 117 -13.33 0.24 3.11
C LYS A 117 -12.19 -0.73 3.41
N LYS A 118 -12.53 -1.92 3.90
CA LYS A 118 -11.55 -2.99 4.11
C LYS A 118 -10.94 -3.41 2.77
N LEU A 119 -9.62 -3.51 2.72
CA LEU A 119 -8.90 -4.11 1.59
C LEU A 119 -9.13 -5.62 1.60
N PRO A 120 -9.43 -6.25 0.45
CA PRO A 120 -9.55 -7.69 0.37
C PRO A 120 -8.19 -8.36 0.62
N ASP A 121 -8.18 -9.53 1.23
CA ASP A 121 -6.96 -10.33 1.27
C ASP A 121 -6.67 -10.85 -0.15
N PRO A 122 -5.39 -10.86 -0.57
CA PRO A 122 -4.99 -11.24 -1.92
C PRO A 122 -5.15 -12.75 -2.17
N ASP A 123 -5.53 -13.12 -3.39
CA ASP A 123 -5.51 -14.51 -3.87
C ASP A 123 -4.08 -14.96 -4.22
N VAL A 124 -3.25 -14.03 -4.68
CA VAL A 124 -1.85 -14.27 -4.99
C VAL A 124 -0.97 -13.11 -4.54
N LEU A 125 0.15 -13.44 -3.92
CA LEU A 125 1.27 -12.54 -3.71
C LEU A 125 2.22 -12.69 -4.89
N LEU A 126 2.44 -11.63 -5.67
CA LEU A 126 3.46 -11.59 -6.73
C LEU A 126 4.62 -10.63 -6.39
N LEU A 127 5.79 -11.16 -6.01
CA LEU A 127 6.98 -10.37 -5.72
C LEU A 127 7.78 -10.16 -7.00
N SER A 128 7.76 -8.93 -7.54
CA SER A 128 8.76 -8.49 -8.50
C SER A 128 10.00 -8.04 -7.74
N TYR A 129 11.04 -8.90 -7.70
CA TYR A 129 12.26 -8.58 -6.97
C TYR A 129 13.21 -7.73 -7.81
N THR A 130 12.93 -6.44 -7.83
CA THR A 130 13.83 -5.39 -8.37
C THR A 130 14.24 -4.37 -7.31
N GLY A 131 13.67 -4.48 -6.10
CA GLY A 131 13.90 -3.58 -4.98
C GLY A 131 15.01 -4.05 -4.04
N CYS A 132 15.02 -3.50 -2.83
CA CYS A 132 15.96 -3.91 -1.80
C CYS A 132 15.52 -5.21 -1.10
N PHE A 133 16.46 -5.82 -0.35
CA PHE A 133 16.20 -7.02 0.44
C PHE A 133 15.03 -6.88 1.43
N THR A 134 14.74 -5.67 1.90
CA THR A 134 13.58 -5.41 2.77
C THR A 134 12.26 -5.77 2.11
N PHE A 135 12.10 -5.59 0.79
CA PHE A 135 10.88 -5.96 0.08
C PHE A 135 10.69 -7.48 0.07
N MET A 136 11.77 -8.25 -0.08
CA MET A 136 11.72 -9.72 0.01
C MET A 136 11.27 -10.16 1.41
N LYS A 137 11.87 -9.59 2.47
CA LYS A 137 11.49 -9.95 3.86
C LYS A 137 10.08 -9.50 4.21
N TRP A 138 9.66 -8.32 3.75
CA TRP A 138 8.28 -7.87 3.88
C TRP A 138 7.33 -8.85 3.21
N PHE A 139 7.68 -9.34 2.03
CA PHE A 139 6.85 -10.32 1.33
C PHE A 139 6.72 -11.66 2.06
N GLU A 140 7.79 -12.14 2.70
CA GLU A 140 7.71 -13.32 3.56
C GLU A 140 6.76 -13.11 4.75
N LEU A 141 6.72 -11.91 5.33
CA LEU A 141 5.74 -11.56 6.36
C LEU A 141 4.33 -11.58 5.79
N LEU A 142 4.09 -10.95 4.65
CA LEU A 142 2.77 -10.96 3.99
C LEU A 142 2.31 -12.38 3.66
N ARG A 143 3.21 -13.24 3.18
CA ARG A 143 2.93 -14.66 2.95
C ARG A 143 2.50 -15.35 4.24
N LYS A 144 3.18 -15.10 5.35
CA LYS A 144 2.84 -15.68 6.65
C LYS A 144 1.47 -15.21 7.15
N GLU A 145 1.15 -13.93 6.97
CA GLU A 145 -0.12 -13.34 7.41
C GLU A 145 -1.31 -13.77 6.54
N TYR A 146 -1.16 -13.74 5.21
CA TYR A 146 -2.24 -14.05 4.28
C TYR A 146 -2.38 -15.54 3.96
N ASN A 147 -1.30 -16.31 4.08
CA ASN A 147 -1.26 -17.75 3.78
C ASN A 147 -1.85 -18.10 2.40
N CYS A 148 -1.50 -17.33 1.38
CA CYS A 148 -1.95 -17.53 0.00
C CYS A 148 -0.78 -17.84 -0.96
N GLU A 149 -1.13 -18.12 -2.21
CA GLU A 149 -0.16 -18.49 -3.25
C GLU A 149 0.88 -17.37 -3.40
N THR A 150 2.16 -17.73 -3.45
CA THR A 150 3.25 -16.75 -3.41
C THR A 150 4.23 -17.05 -4.51
N ILE A 151 4.36 -16.11 -5.45
CA ILE A 151 5.21 -16.21 -6.63
C ILE A 151 6.29 -15.14 -6.54
N MET A 152 7.54 -15.55 -6.76
CA MET A 152 8.68 -14.63 -6.87
C MET A 152 9.12 -14.55 -8.33
N PHE A 153 8.98 -13.37 -8.92
CA PHE A 153 9.56 -13.01 -10.21
C PHE A 153 10.90 -12.32 -9.94
N GLN A 154 11.99 -13.06 -10.12
CA GLN A 154 13.33 -12.55 -9.84
C GLN A 154 13.96 -11.94 -11.09
N THR A 155 14.24 -10.64 -11.03
CA THR A 155 15.10 -9.97 -12.01
C THR A 155 16.53 -9.99 -11.49
N PRO A 156 17.49 -10.63 -12.21
CA PRO A 156 18.88 -10.66 -11.79
C PRO A 156 19.48 -9.26 -11.67
N TYR A 157 20.33 -9.06 -10.66
CA TYR A 157 21.09 -7.82 -10.51
C TYR A 157 22.13 -7.71 -11.63
N MET A 158 22.11 -6.60 -12.36
CA MET A 158 23.08 -6.27 -13.41
C MET A 158 24.07 -5.26 -12.85
N ALA A 159 25.28 -5.71 -12.50
CA ALA A 159 26.30 -4.83 -11.93
C ALA A 159 26.80 -3.77 -12.92
N ASP A 160 26.81 -4.11 -14.22
CA ASP A 160 27.44 -3.31 -15.27
C ASP A 160 26.44 -2.56 -16.18
N GLY A 161 25.13 -2.74 -15.98
CA GLY A 161 24.07 -2.17 -16.83
C GLY A 161 23.69 -3.04 -18.01
#